data_AF-A0A1B9KC23-F1
#
_entry.id   AF-A0A1B9KC23-F1
#
_cell.length_a   1.000
_cell.length_b   1.000
_cell.length_c   1.000
_cell.angle_alpha   90.00
_cell.angle_beta   90.00
_cell.angle_gamma   90.00
#
_symmetry.space_group_name_H-M   'P 1'
#
loop_
_entity.id
_entity.type
_entity.pdbx_description
1 polymer ?
#
loop_
_entity_poly.entity_id
_entity_poly.type
_entity_poly.pdbx_seq_one_letter_code
_entity_poly.pdbx_strand_id
1 'polypeptide(L)'
;MAKISGILTDGAGQIINDCTIELYAKKTTSKVLTQTQAFKVANNGSYSMNVLPCEYDVSLIINGFPKKRLGTIQVYSDSLDGSLNDFLLNPSESEITPSFLQQVVEERKKAQLAANDARNSASTIDISNFFPYRGYLDNKDISFLGAVNKGVYVQNLDEKALPELHYPIKMAGTLTVLPTYVGGNGCVQIYTTSSSRQFIRNYTGGFNGGTWGPWIEQITTVNASADIVGALPAVKLGNIYNVTSQINFNSNPKIAGIEPIYIVESYINGDSWYNVYSNGFIEQSGVISVNTDVIQEAKWTAINLLKPMKTNNYGVGVDLYARGGPWGWVKFACGSTDFNSFVLFSYTDINPGINLIRWTVRGY
;
A
#
# COMPACT_ATOMS: atom_id res chain seq x y z
N MET A 1 5.30 0.50 68.07
CA MET A 1 5.75 -0.50 69.06
C MET A 1 6.07 -1.74 68.27
N ALA A 2 7.25 -2.30 68.42
CA ALA A 2 7.65 -3.48 67.66
C ALA A 2 7.60 -4.70 68.58
N LYS A 3 7.09 -5.81 68.08
CA LYS A 3 7.13 -7.09 68.78
C LYS A 3 8.43 -7.79 68.42
N ILE A 4 9.27 -7.98 69.43
CA ILE A 4 10.51 -8.76 69.29
C ILE A 4 10.22 -10.17 69.80
N SER A 5 10.23 -11.14 68.90
CA SER A 5 9.91 -12.53 69.25
C SER A 5 10.66 -13.54 68.41
N GLY A 6 10.98 -14.69 68.99
CA GLY A 6 11.70 -15.77 68.32
C GLY A 6 12.03 -16.91 69.27
N ILE A 7 12.96 -17.77 68.86
CA ILE A 7 13.52 -18.86 69.68
C ILE A 7 15.00 -18.56 69.89
N LEU A 8 15.49 -18.62 71.13
CA LEU A 8 16.91 -18.49 71.42
C LEU A 8 17.61 -19.83 71.20
N THR A 9 18.57 -19.84 70.29
CA THR A 9 19.45 -20.98 70.01
C THR A 9 20.91 -20.59 70.18
N ASP A 10 21.75 -21.50 70.62
CA ASP A 10 23.19 -21.31 70.67
C ASP A 10 23.86 -21.47 69.28
N GLY A 11 25.19 -21.30 69.23
CA GLY A 11 25.96 -21.44 67.98
C GLY A 11 26.00 -22.86 67.40
N ALA A 12 25.46 -23.85 68.12
CA ALA A 12 25.29 -25.23 67.67
C ALA A 12 23.82 -25.56 67.34
N GLY A 13 22.90 -24.59 67.43
CA GLY A 13 21.47 -24.75 67.17
C GLY A 13 20.66 -25.36 68.30
N GLN A 14 21.24 -25.54 69.50
CA GLN A 14 20.51 -26.04 70.67
C GLN A 14 19.70 -24.93 71.35
N ILE A 15 18.51 -25.27 71.82
CA ILE A 15 17.58 -24.34 72.47
C ILE A 15 18.14 -23.94 73.84
N ILE A 16 18.19 -22.63 74.10
CA ILE A 16 18.59 -22.07 75.41
C ILE A 16 17.33 -21.87 76.27
N ASN A 17 17.18 -22.68 77.32
CA ASN A 17 16.07 -22.61 78.28
C ASN A 17 16.45 -21.91 79.59
N ASP A 18 15.45 -21.51 80.37
CA ASP A 18 15.62 -20.87 81.70
C ASP A 18 16.56 -19.65 81.71
N CYS A 19 16.52 -18.86 80.64
CA CYS A 19 17.28 -17.62 80.52
C CYS A 19 16.37 -16.38 80.57
N THR A 20 16.97 -15.23 80.87
CA THR A 20 16.31 -13.93 80.94
C THR A 20 17.00 -12.97 80.00
N ILE A 21 16.23 -12.34 79.11
CA ILE A 21 16.70 -11.26 78.25
C ILE A 21 16.46 -9.95 79.00
N GLU A 22 17.53 -9.20 79.25
CA GLU A 22 17.45 -7.85 79.81
C GLU A 22 17.69 -6.80 78.72
N LEU A 23 16.77 -5.84 78.63
CA LEU A 23 16.87 -4.65 77.82
C LEU A 23 17.11 -3.45 78.73
N TYR A 24 18.25 -2.79 78.56
CA TYR A 24 18.57 -1.55 79.26
C TYR A 24 18.42 -0.36 78.31
N ALA A 25 17.43 0.48 78.53
CA ALA A 25 17.25 1.70 77.72
C ALA A 25 18.40 2.69 77.99
N LYS A 26 19.15 3.08 76.96
CA LYS A 26 20.28 4.01 77.09
C LYS A 26 19.86 5.48 77.25
N LYS A 27 18.64 5.84 76.84
CA LYS A 27 18.10 7.20 76.95
C LYS A 27 16.68 7.17 77.49
N THR A 28 16.37 8.09 78.40
CA THR A 28 14.99 8.32 78.84
C THR A 28 14.24 9.05 77.72
N THR A 29 13.18 8.45 77.18
CA THR A 29 12.24 9.09 76.24
C THR A 29 10.93 9.43 76.95
N SER A 30 10.02 10.16 76.30
CA SER A 30 8.70 10.49 76.86
C SER A 30 7.82 9.28 77.18
N LYS A 31 8.22 8.07 76.74
CA LYS A 31 7.50 6.81 76.97
C LYS A 31 8.33 5.70 77.63
N VAL A 32 9.64 5.87 77.80
CA VAL A 32 10.56 4.87 78.36
C VAL A 32 11.55 5.54 79.30
N LEU A 33 11.54 5.18 80.58
CA LEU A 33 12.56 5.61 81.55
C LEU A 33 13.83 4.76 81.37
N THR A 34 15.02 5.30 81.70
CA THR A 34 16.26 4.52 81.87
C THR A 34 16.07 3.48 82.98
N GLN A 35 15.45 2.37 82.64
CA GLN A 35 15.11 1.26 83.52
C GLN A 35 15.40 -0.04 82.78
N THR A 36 15.87 -1.02 83.52
CA THR A 36 16.09 -2.38 83.02
C THR A 36 14.74 -3.09 82.92
N GLN A 37 14.37 -3.56 81.74
CA GLN A 37 13.24 -4.48 81.55
C GLN A 37 13.78 -5.89 81.35
N ALA A 38 13.30 -6.84 82.14
CA ALA A 38 13.70 -8.24 82.09
C ALA A 38 12.55 -9.11 81.57
N PHE A 39 12.81 -9.91 80.54
CA PHE A 39 11.84 -10.81 79.94
C PHE A 39 12.32 -12.26 80.09
N LYS A 40 11.52 -13.07 80.79
CA LYS A 40 11.83 -14.48 80.99
C LYS A 40 11.52 -15.27 79.71
N VAL A 41 12.46 -16.08 79.26
CA VAL A 41 12.33 -16.97 78.11
C VAL A 41 11.60 -18.24 78.57
N ALA A 42 10.63 -18.70 77.78
CA ALA A 42 9.86 -19.90 78.08
C ALA A 42 10.71 -21.18 77.96
N ASN A 43 10.23 -22.29 78.53
CA ASN A 43 10.94 -23.58 78.59
C ASN A 43 11.18 -24.26 77.22
N ASN A 44 10.75 -23.63 76.13
CA ASN A 44 10.97 -24.03 74.75
C ASN A 44 11.89 -23.03 73.99
N GLY A 45 12.60 -22.16 74.73
CA GLY A 45 13.45 -21.10 74.20
C GLY A 45 12.70 -19.93 73.56
N SER A 46 11.36 -19.94 73.57
CA SER A 46 10.58 -18.87 72.97
C SER A 46 10.58 -17.62 73.85
N TYR A 47 10.78 -16.48 73.22
CA TYR A 47 10.61 -15.17 73.83
C TYR A 47 9.69 -14.32 72.96
N SER A 48 8.94 -13.44 73.61
CA SER A 48 8.10 -12.45 72.96
C SER A 48 7.97 -11.24 73.87
N MET A 49 8.35 -10.07 73.38
CA MET A 49 8.30 -8.82 74.12
C MET A 49 7.84 -7.70 73.21
N ASN A 50 6.92 -6.86 73.71
CA ASN A 50 6.53 -5.63 73.03
C ASN A 50 7.47 -4.53 73.49
N VAL A 51 8.29 -4.00 72.59
CA VAL A 51 9.33 -3.01 72.90
C VAL A 51 8.93 -1.67 72.30
N LEU A 52 9.11 -0.62 73.12
CA LEU A 52 8.85 0.76 72.71
C LEU A 52 10.07 1.34 71.97
N PRO A 53 9.90 2.39 71.16
CA PRO A 53 11.02 2.98 70.42
C PRO A 53 12.09 3.58 71.36
N CYS A 54 13.30 3.04 71.34
CA CYS A 54 14.49 3.53 72.06
C CYS A 54 15.74 2.77 71.59
N GLU A 55 16.91 3.23 72.04
CA GLU A 55 18.18 2.51 71.98
C GLU A 55 18.34 1.64 73.23
N TYR A 56 18.54 0.33 73.07
CA TYR A 56 18.66 -0.62 74.18
C TYR A 56 19.99 -1.37 74.16
N ASP A 57 20.65 -1.47 75.30
CA ASP A 57 21.68 -2.48 75.53
C ASP A 57 21.04 -3.81 75.91
N VAL A 58 21.31 -4.84 75.11
CA VAL A 58 20.75 -6.17 75.28
C VAL A 58 21.74 -7.06 76.01
N SER A 59 21.27 -7.71 77.08
CA SER A 59 22.03 -8.70 77.82
C SER A 59 21.23 -9.97 78.04
N LEU A 60 21.93 -11.10 78.09
CA LEU A 60 21.36 -12.42 78.36
C LEU A 60 21.89 -12.93 79.69
N ILE A 61 21.00 -13.36 80.57
CA ILE A 61 21.30 -14.02 81.84
C ILE A 61 20.86 -15.47 81.75
N ILE A 62 21.80 -16.40 81.90
CA ILE A 62 21.54 -17.85 81.94
C ILE A 62 21.87 -18.33 83.36
N ASN A 63 20.99 -19.11 83.97
CA ASN A 63 21.20 -19.61 85.34
C ASN A 63 22.56 -20.32 85.47
N GLY A 64 23.40 -19.85 86.39
CA GLY A 64 24.75 -20.38 86.63
C GLY A 64 25.89 -19.76 85.80
N PHE A 65 25.58 -18.86 84.86
CA PHE A 65 26.58 -18.15 84.04
C PHE A 65 26.57 -16.64 84.31
N PRO A 66 27.71 -15.94 84.14
CA PRO A 66 27.76 -14.48 84.25
C PRO A 66 26.92 -13.84 83.14
N LYS A 67 26.33 -12.66 83.45
CA LYS A 67 25.56 -11.86 82.51
C LYS A 67 26.38 -11.59 81.23
N LYS A 68 25.84 -11.97 80.08
CA LYS A 68 26.49 -11.79 78.76
C LYS A 68 25.84 -10.65 78.00
N ARG A 69 26.61 -9.63 77.64
CA ARG A 69 26.13 -8.57 76.73
C ARG A 69 26.07 -9.11 75.29
N LEU A 70 24.91 -8.99 74.65
CA LEU A 70 24.69 -9.44 73.27
C LEU A 70 24.95 -8.34 72.24
N GLY A 71 24.71 -7.08 72.60
CA GLY A 71 24.90 -5.94 71.71
C GLY A 71 23.99 -4.77 72.07
N THR A 72 23.88 -3.80 71.17
CA THR A 72 22.91 -2.71 71.24
C THR A 72 21.91 -2.91 70.11
N ILE A 73 20.62 -2.71 70.38
CA ILE A 73 19.57 -2.66 69.35
C ILE A 73 18.94 -1.28 69.31
N GLN A 74 18.42 -0.90 68.14
CA GLN A 74 17.69 0.34 67.94
C GLN A 74 16.26 0.02 67.46
N VAL A 75 15.26 0.46 68.22
CA VAL A 75 13.83 0.28 67.88
C VAL A 75 13.24 1.64 67.53
N TYR A 76 12.62 1.75 66.36
CA TYR A 76 11.92 2.96 65.89
C TYR A 76 10.39 2.82 66.01
N SER A 77 9.66 3.91 65.77
CA SER A 77 8.19 3.92 65.83
C SER A 77 7.54 3.03 64.77
N ASP A 78 8.20 2.90 63.63
CA ASP A 78 7.80 2.19 62.41
C ASP A 78 8.60 0.90 62.19
N SER A 79 9.44 0.49 63.14
CA SER A 79 10.13 -0.80 63.07
C SER A 79 9.11 -1.94 62.96
N LEU A 80 9.33 -2.80 61.97
CA LEU A 80 8.57 -4.04 61.77
C LEU A 80 8.87 -5.04 62.90
N ASP A 81 7.93 -5.95 63.16
CA ASP A 81 8.13 -7.06 64.08
C ASP A 81 9.22 -8.01 63.56
N GLY A 82 10.04 -8.57 64.46
CA GLY A 82 11.20 -9.39 64.07
C GLY A 82 11.84 -10.14 65.23
N SER A 83 12.86 -10.95 64.95
CA SER A 83 13.63 -11.65 65.97
C SER A 83 14.69 -10.74 66.60
N LEU A 84 15.13 -11.07 67.81
CA LEU A 84 16.22 -10.33 68.47
C LEU A 84 17.48 -10.28 67.60
N ASN A 85 17.74 -11.34 66.82
CA ASN A 85 18.88 -11.38 65.91
C ASN A 85 18.71 -10.41 64.73
N ASP A 86 17.49 -10.25 64.19
CA ASP A 86 17.22 -9.27 63.12
C ASP A 86 17.50 -7.84 63.61
N PHE A 87 17.12 -7.53 64.85
CA PHE A 87 17.42 -6.25 65.47
C PHE A 87 18.90 -6.05 65.82
N LEU A 88 19.66 -7.14 66.08
CA LEU A 88 21.11 -7.10 66.33
C LEU A 88 21.93 -7.05 65.03
N LEU A 89 21.39 -7.55 63.92
CA LEU A 89 22.00 -7.52 62.58
C LEU A 89 21.63 -6.27 61.79
N ASN A 90 20.50 -5.64 62.09
CA ASN A 90 20.09 -4.41 61.43
C ASN A 90 21.09 -3.29 61.72
N PRO A 91 21.64 -2.63 60.70
CA PRO A 91 22.50 -1.48 60.92
C PRO A 91 21.72 -0.37 61.64
N SER A 92 22.31 0.18 62.70
CA SER A 92 21.77 1.35 63.38
C SER A 92 21.70 2.56 62.43
N GLU A 93 20.82 3.53 62.68
CA GLU A 93 20.70 4.81 61.95
C GLU A 93 22.04 5.56 61.77
N SER A 94 23.10 5.15 62.47
CA SER A 94 24.48 5.59 62.26
C SER A 94 25.03 5.30 60.86
N GLU A 95 24.41 4.42 60.07
CA GLU A 95 24.75 4.22 58.65
C GLU A 95 24.05 5.22 57.70
N ILE A 96 23.10 6.02 58.21
CA ILE A 96 22.67 7.28 57.58
C ILE A 96 23.80 8.28 57.77
N THR A 97 24.90 8.01 57.09
CA THR A 97 26.04 8.91 57.02
C THR A 97 25.59 10.18 56.30
N PRO A 98 26.12 11.36 56.68
CA PRO A 98 25.87 12.59 55.93
C PRO A 98 26.11 12.44 54.42
N SER A 99 27.04 11.55 54.01
CA SER A 99 27.32 11.21 52.62
C SER A 99 26.17 10.50 51.90
N PHE A 100 25.49 9.53 52.53
CA PHE A 100 24.38 8.84 51.89
C PHE A 100 23.17 9.77 51.70
N LEU A 101 22.87 10.61 52.71
CA LEU A 101 21.84 11.64 52.58
C LEU A 101 22.18 12.65 51.49
N GLN A 102 23.44 13.08 51.39
CA GLN A 102 23.89 13.95 50.30
C GLN A 102 23.67 13.30 48.93
N GLN A 103 23.99 12.00 48.79
CA GLN A 103 23.80 11.28 47.53
C GLN A 103 22.32 11.19 47.14
N VAL A 104 21.43 10.86 48.08
CA VAL A 104 19.97 10.80 47.81
C VAL A 104 19.42 12.18 47.45
N VAL A 105 19.86 13.24 48.14
CA VAL A 105 19.47 14.62 47.83
C VAL A 105 19.97 15.03 46.44
N GLU A 106 21.20 14.67 46.08
CA GLU A 106 21.79 14.98 44.78
C GLU A 106 21.07 14.24 43.64
N GLU A 107 20.76 12.95 43.80
CA GLU A 107 20.00 12.19 42.81
C GLU A 107 18.56 12.72 42.67
N ARG A 108 17.91 13.11 43.77
CA ARG A 108 16.61 13.80 43.71
C ARG A 108 16.71 15.11 42.95
N LYS A 109 17.78 15.89 43.16
CA LYS A 109 18.03 17.14 42.45
C LYS A 109 18.27 16.90 40.95
N LYS A 110 19.06 15.89 40.58
CA LYS A 110 19.26 15.49 39.18
C LYS A 110 17.96 15.06 38.51
N ALA A 111 17.15 14.24 39.18
CA ALA A 111 15.85 13.83 38.67
C ALA A 111 14.92 15.03 38.46
N GLN A 112 14.92 15.99 39.39
CA GLN A 112 14.13 17.21 39.26
C GLN A 112 14.63 18.11 38.12
N LEU A 113 15.94 18.23 37.93
CA LEU A 113 16.53 18.95 36.81
C LEU A 113 16.16 18.29 35.48
N ALA A 114 16.33 16.97 35.34
CA ALA A 114 15.96 16.24 34.14
C ALA A 114 14.47 16.37 33.80
N ALA A 115 13.59 16.33 34.81
CA ALA A 115 12.15 16.56 34.62
C ALA A 115 11.84 17.99 34.16
N ASN A 116 12.54 18.99 34.71
CA ASN A 116 12.41 20.38 34.29
C ASN A 116 12.95 20.60 32.88
N ASP A 117 14.08 19.99 32.51
CA ASP A 117 14.67 20.07 31.17
C ASP A 117 13.77 19.43 30.12
N ALA A 118 13.17 18.28 30.44
CA ALA A 118 12.17 17.64 29.59
C ALA A 118 10.94 18.53 29.40
N ARG A 119 10.43 19.16 30.47
CA ARG A 119 9.31 20.10 30.41
C ARG A 119 9.65 21.33 29.58
N ASN A 120 10.83 21.91 29.79
CA ASN A 120 11.31 23.07 29.05
C ASN A 120 11.44 22.73 27.55
N SER A 121 12.03 21.58 27.24
CA SER A 121 12.16 21.08 25.86
C SER A 121 10.81 20.81 25.19
N ALA A 122 9.81 20.33 25.93
CA ALA A 122 8.46 20.19 25.41
C ALA A 122 7.78 21.56 25.18
N SER A 123 8.04 22.53 26.06
CA SER A 123 7.49 23.89 25.93
C SER A 123 8.14 24.73 24.82
N THR A 124 9.35 24.37 24.36
CA THR A 124 10.00 25.02 23.23
C THR A 124 9.48 24.53 21.88
N ILE A 125 8.68 23.46 21.84
CA ILE A 125 8.01 23.02 20.61
C ILE A 125 6.88 24.01 20.30
N ASP A 126 7.13 24.87 19.33
CA ASP A 126 6.12 25.77 18.80
C ASP A 126 5.16 25.02 17.87
N ILE A 127 4.20 24.34 18.48
CA ILE A 127 3.10 23.65 17.79
C ILE A 127 2.23 24.63 16.98
N SER A 128 2.22 25.92 17.34
CA SER A 128 1.45 26.94 16.62
C SER A 128 2.05 27.27 15.26
N ASN A 129 3.36 27.11 15.09
CA ASN A 129 4.06 27.40 13.84
C ASN A 129 4.30 26.19 12.93
N PHE A 130 4.14 24.95 13.43
CA PHE A 130 4.42 23.74 12.65
C PHE A 130 3.42 23.56 11.50
N PHE A 131 2.13 23.86 11.72
CA PHE A 131 1.11 23.88 10.67
C PHE A 131 -0.17 24.61 11.16
N PRO A 132 -0.18 25.96 11.24
CA PRO A 132 -1.26 26.70 11.89
C PRO A 132 -2.60 26.54 11.18
N TYR A 133 -3.68 26.36 11.95
CA TYR A 133 -5.03 26.69 11.51
C TYR A 133 -5.16 28.22 11.43
N ARG A 134 -5.55 28.73 10.26
CA ARG A 134 -5.60 30.16 9.94
C ARG A 134 -7.01 30.75 9.88
N GLY A 135 -8.03 29.93 10.12
CA GLY A 135 -9.42 30.36 10.17
C GLY A 135 -10.18 30.23 8.86
N TYR A 136 -11.30 30.95 8.77
CA TYR A 136 -12.19 30.98 7.61
C TYR A 136 -11.68 31.95 6.53
N LEU A 137 -11.90 31.60 5.26
CA LEU A 137 -11.52 32.43 4.11
C LEU A 137 -12.57 33.47 3.75
N ASP A 138 -13.86 33.19 3.95
CA ASP A 138 -14.96 34.07 3.56
C ASP A 138 -14.80 34.61 2.12
N ASN A 139 -14.77 35.93 1.92
CA ASN A 139 -14.59 36.58 0.60
C ASN A 139 -13.11 36.77 0.20
N LYS A 140 -12.17 36.07 0.83
CA LYS A 140 -10.74 36.26 0.57
C LYS A 140 -10.33 35.65 -0.77
N ASP A 141 -9.62 36.44 -1.56
CA ASP A 141 -8.90 35.96 -2.73
C ASP A 141 -7.68 35.14 -2.28
N ILE A 142 -7.68 33.87 -2.66
CA ILE A 142 -6.67 32.91 -2.21
C ILE A 142 -5.34 33.05 -2.96
N SER A 143 -5.27 33.85 -4.02
CA SER A 143 -4.02 34.18 -4.73
C SER A 143 -3.05 35.03 -3.89
N PHE A 144 -3.56 35.73 -2.86
CA PHE A 144 -2.72 36.47 -1.91
C PHE A 144 -2.09 35.57 -0.82
N LEU A 145 -2.45 34.29 -0.77
CA LEU A 145 -1.97 33.34 0.23
C LEU A 145 -0.71 32.57 -0.25
N GLY A 146 0.42 33.28 -0.28
CA GLY A 146 1.75 32.70 -0.60
C GLY A 146 2.44 31.96 0.57
N ALA A 147 3.73 31.67 0.43
CA ALA A 147 4.54 30.93 1.42
C ALA A 147 4.53 31.53 2.83
N VAL A 148 4.48 32.86 2.94
CA VAL A 148 4.39 33.57 4.24
C VAL A 148 3.08 33.27 4.97
N ASN A 149 2.06 32.89 4.22
CA ASN A 149 0.73 32.51 4.69
C ASN A 149 0.59 30.97 4.81
N LYS A 150 1.68 30.25 5.09
CA LYS A 150 1.63 28.79 5.33
C LYS A 150 0.60 28.45 6.43
N GLY A 151 -0.13 27.35 6.21
CA GLY A 151 -1.16 26.86 7.12
C GLY A 151 -2.39 26.29 6.43
N VAL A 152 -3.41 26.02 7.24
CA VAL A 152 -4.70 25.45 6.82
C VAL A 152 -5.79 26.49 6.98
N TYR A 153 -6.59 26.68 5.94
CA TYR A 153 -7.71 27.59 5.89
C TYR A 153 -8.98 26.84 5.51
N VAL A 154 -10.12 27.30 6.00
CA VAL A 154 -11.42 26.69 5.71
C VAL A 154 -12.28 27.64 4.88
N GLN A 155 -12.89 27.10 3.84
CA GLN A 155 -13.99 27.73 3.14
C GLN A 155 -15.24 26.88 3.40
N ASN A 156 -16.15 27.37 4.22
CA ASN A 156 -17.32 26.62 4.69
C ASN A 156 -18.56 26.80 3.80
N LEU A 157 -18.54 27.69 2.81
CA LEU A 157 -19.68 27.99 1.95
C LEU A 157 -19.31 27.91 0.46
N ASP A 158 -20.11 27.17 -0.31
CA ASP A 158 -19.94 27.03 -1.77
C ASP A 158 -20.04 28.40 -2.48
N GLU A 159 -20.92 29.28 -1.98
CA GLU A 159 -21.15 30.62 -2.54
C GLU A 159 -19.95 31.57 -2.38
N LYS A 160 -18.98 31.20 -1.54
CA LYS A 160 -17.79 31.99 -1.23
C LYS A 160 -16.52 31.44 -1.89
N ALA A 161 -16.57 30.22 -2.43
CA ALA A 161 -15.51 29.59 -3.21
C ALA A 161 -15.53 30.02 -4.68
N LEU A 162 -15.45 31.32 -4.95
CA LEU A 162 -15.74 31.86 -6.27
C LEU A 162 -14.51 31.83 -7.22
N PRO A 163 -14.67 31.53 -8.53
CA PRO A 163 -13.57 31.57 -9.50
C PRO A 163 -12.87 32.94 -9.58
N GLU A 164 -13.61 34.04 -9.41
CA GLU A 164 -13.08 35.40 -9.33
C GLU A 164 -12.19 35.65 -8.10
N LEU A 165 -12.32 34.83 -7.06
CA LEU A 165 -11.42 34.80 -5.90
C LEU A 165 -10.33 33.73 -6.06
N HIS A 166 -10.12 33.25 -7.28
CA HIS A 166 -9.12 32.27 -7.72
C HIS A 166 -9.27 30.86 -7.14
N TYR A 167 -10.48 30.47 -6.72
CA TYR A 167 -10.79 29.09 -6.35
C TYR A 167 -10.82 28.17 -7.58
N PRO A 168 -10.43 26.89 -7.44
CA PRO A 168 -10.49 25.94 -8.55
C PRO A 168 -11.92 25.58 -8.98
N ILE A 169 -12.87 25.63 -8.04
CA ILE A 169 -14.26 25.25 -8.24
C ILE A 169 -15.16 25.92 -7.20
N LYS A 170 -16.42 26.19 -7.57
CA LYS A 170 -17.46 26.72 -6.69
C LYS A 170 -18.00 25.67 -5.72
N MET A 171 -17.20 25.32 -4.72
CA MET A 171 -17.52 24.32 -3.69
C MET A 171 -16.69 24.56 -2.43
N ALA A 172 -17.30 24.40 -1.26
CA ALA A 172 -16.67 24.47 0.05
C ALA A 172 -15.59 23.41 0.23
N GLY A 173 -14.64 23.68 1.10
CA GLY A 173 -13.47 22.83 1.31
C GLY A 173 -12.38 23.48 2.15
N THR A 174 -11.24 22.83 2.15
CA THR A 174 -10.05 23.23 2.92
C THR A 174 -8.93 23.60 1.96
N LEU A 175 -8.34 24.78 2.18
CA LEU A 175 -7.14 25.22 1.49
C LEU A 175 -5.92 25.00 2.39
N THR A 176 -4.93 24.30 1.86
CA THR A 176 -3.64 24.08 2.52
C THR A 176 -2.55 24.79 1.72
N VAL A 177 -1.78 25.65 2.39
CA VAL A 177 -0.68 26.41 1.80
C VAL A 177 0.65 25.86 2.32
N LEU A 178 1.40 25.24 1.41
CA LEU A 178 2.70 24.63 1.67
C LEU A 178 3.82 25.52 1.13
N PRO A 179 4.73 26.03 1.96
CA PRO A 179 5.80 26.88 1.49
C PRO A 179 6.86 26.04 0.78
N THR A 180 7.26 26.45 -0.42
CA THR A 180 8.49 25.96 -1.07
C THR A 180 9.62 26.98 -0.95
N TYR A 181 9.29 28.23 -0.63
CA TYR A 181 10.19 29.37 -0.52
C TYR A 181 11.03 29.63 -1.78
N VAL A 182 10.68 29.01 -2.91
CA VAL A 182 11.32 29.29 -4.21
C VAL A 182 11.06 30.74 -4.57
N GLY A 183 12.14 31.53 -4.66
CA GLY A 183 12.05 32.99 -4.90
C GLY A 183 11.52 33.81 -3.70
N GLY A 184 11.42 33.22 -2.51
CA GLY A 184 11.04 33.92 -1.28
C GLY A 184 9.57 33.74 -0.88
N ASN A 185 8.63 33.82 -1.83
CA ASN A 185 7.20 33.59 -1.55
C ASN A 185 6.59 32.37 -2.27
N GLY A 186 7.41 31.57 -2.94
CA GLY A 186 6.99 30.35 -3.64
C GLY A 186 6.26 29.36 -2.75
N CYS A 187 5.12 28.85 -3.21
CA CYS A 187 4.31 27.90 -2.45
C CYS A 187 3.56 26.94 -3.36
N VAL A 188 3.05 25.86 -2.76
CA VAL A 188 2.06 24.97 -3.33
C VAL A 188 0.77 25.17 -2.55
N GLN A 189 -0.32 25.37 -3.27
CA GLN A 189 -1.66 25.38 -2.71
C GLN A 189 -2.36 24.09 -3.08
N ILE A 190 -2.98 23.47 -2.08
CA ILE A 190 -3.82 22.28 -2.23
C ILE A 190 -5.21 22.63 -1.73
N TYR A 191 -6.21 22.56 -2.60
CA TYR A 191 -7.60 22.74 -2.24
C TYR A 191 -8.31 21.39 -2.23
N THR A 192 -8.82 20.98 -1.08
CA THR A 192 -9.60 19.75 -0.93
C THR A 192 -11.05 20.09 -0.67
N THR A 193 -11.92 19.77 -1.61
CA THR A 193 -13.36 20.03 -1.51
C THR A 193 -14.04 19.12 -0.47
N SER A 194 -15.22 19.52 -0.01
CA SER A 194 -16.10 18.71 0.83
C SER A 194 -16.48 17.36 0.18
N SER A 195 -16.43 17.27 -1.16
CA SER A 195 -16.65 16.04 -1.93
C SER A 195 -15.38 15.20 -2.15
N SER A 196 -14.30 15.47 -1.40
CA SER A 196 -13.00 14.77 -1.50
C SER A 196 -12.26 14.92 -2.85
N ARG A 197 -12.65 15.86 -3.72
CA ARG A 197 -11.84 16.23 -4.89
C ARG A 197 -10.69 17.12 -4.45
N GLN A 198 -9.50 16.89 -5.01
CA GLN A 198 -8.30 17.63 -4.67
C GLN A 198 -7.76 18.37 -5.90
N PHE A 199 -7.42 19.64 -5.71
CA PHE A 199 -6.84 20.51 -6.72
C PHE A 199 -5.51 21.04 -6.21
N ILE A 200 -4.51 21.09 -7.07
CA ILE A 200 -3.16 21.53 -6.72
C ILE A 200 -2.73 22.61 -7.71
N ARG A 201 -2.14 23.69 -7.21
CA ARG A 201 -1.42 24.68 -8.02
C ARG A 201 -0.17 25.14 -7.32
N ASN A 202 0.76 25.69 -8.08
CA ASN A 202 2.00 26.26 -7.57
C ASN A 202 2.06 27.76 -7.85
N TYR A 203 2.69 28.49 -6.94
CA TYR A 203 3.16 29.84 -7.18
C TYR A 203 4.69 29.81 -7.28
N THR A 204 5.22 30.28 -8.41
CA THR A 204 6.65 30.44 -8.64
C THR A 204 6.94 31.92 -8.80
N GLY A 205 7.65 32.52 -7.83
CA GLY A 205 7.83 33.96 -7.79
C GLY A 205 8.96 34.44 -6.89
N GLY A 206 9.70 35.43 -7.39
CA GLY A 206 10.77 36.15 -6.70
C GLY A 206 10.25 37.29 -5.82
N PHE A 207 11.17 38.04 -5.18
CA PHE A 207 10.86 39.27 -4.42
C PHE A 207 10.17 40.37 -5.23
N ASN A 208 10.24 40.33 -6.58
CA ASN A 208 9.68 41.33 -7.50
C ASN A 208 8.42 40.84 -8.26
N GLY A 209 7.78 39.77 -7.78
CA GLY A 209 6.59 39.21 -8.39
C GLY A 209 6.77 37.78 -8.90
N GLY A 210 5.66 37.14 -9.21
CA GLY A 210 5.61 35.74 -9.62
C GLY A 210 4.30 35.38 -10.30
N THR A 211 4.24 34.14 -10.74
CA THR A 211 3.14 33.62 -11.54
C THR A 211 2.51 32.44 -10.86
N TRP A 212 1.17 32.43 -10.80
CA TRP A 212 0.40 31.26 -10.43
C TRP A 212 0.29 30.32 -11.62
N GLY A 213 0.63 29.06 -11.40
CA GLY A 213 0.24 27.98 -12.31
C GLY A 213 -1.27 27.76 -12.30
N PRO A 214 -1.82 27.12 -13.34
CA PRO A 214 -3.23 26.74 -13.34
C PRO A 214 -3.52 25.72 -12.23
N TRP A 215 -4.78 25.64 -11.79
CA TRP A 215 -5.23 24.55 -10.93
C TRP A 215 -5.25 23.24 -11.72
N ILE A 216 -4.64 22.21 -11.14
CA ILE A 216 -4.61 20.85 -11.67
C ILE A 216 -5.43 19.97 -10.73
N GLU A 217 -6.50 19.36 -11.23
CA GLU A 217 -7.29 18.40 -10.48
C GLU A 217 -6.58 17.03 -10.41
N GLN A 218 -6.57 16.42 -9.23
CA GLN A 218 -6.12 15.04 -9.05
C GLN A 218 -7.24 14.06 -9.44
N ILE A 219 -6.92 13.13 -10.34
CA ILE A 219 -7.85 12.10 -10.77
C ILE A 219 -7.85 10.93 -9.77
N THR A 220 -9.05 10.49 -9.41
CA THR A 220 -9.38 9.37 -8.54
C THR A 220 -10.32 8.43 -9.30
N THR A 221 -10.60 7.25 -8.74
CA THR A 221 -11.58 6.33 -9.32
C THR A 221 -13.01 6.87 -9.38
N VAL A 222 -13.32 7.94 -8.64
CA VAL A 222 -14.67 8.54 -8.56
C VAL A 222 -14.89 9.65 -9.60
N ASN A 223 -13.83 10.36 -10.00
CA ASN A 223 -13.89 11.47 -10.98
C ASN A 223 -13.15 11.15 -12.30
N ALA A 224 -12.61 9.94 -12.46
CA ALA A 224 -12.13 9.47 -13.77
C ALA A 224 -13.31 9.11 -14.68
N SER A 225 -13.34 9.67 -15.89
CA SER A 225 -14.24 9.26 -16.97
C SER A 225 -13.44 8.76 -18.17
N ALA A 226 -14.10 8.02 -19.06
CA ALA A 226 -13.48 7.57 -20.32
C ALA A 226 -12.91 8.76 -21.11
N ASP A 227 -13.64 9.87 -21.16
CA ASP A 227 -13.21 11.10 -21.84
C ASP A 227 -11.94 11.71 -21.22
N ILE A 228 -11.82 11.70 -19.89
CA ILE A 228 -10.65 12.26 -19.18
C ILE A 228 -9.39 11.43 -19.45
N VAL A 229 -9.52 10.11 -19.58
CA VAL A 229 -8.37 9.20 -19.77
C VAL A 229 -8.10 8.86 -21.24
N GLY A 230 -8.86 9.45 -22.17
CA GLY A 230 -8.75 9.17 -23.60
C GLY A 230 -9.21 7.76 -24.01
N ALA A 231 -10.05 7.12 -23.20
CA ALA A 231 -10.65 5.82 -23.51
C ALA A 231 -11.95 6.00 -24.32
N LEU A 232 -12.32 4.99 -25.09
CA LEU A 232 -13.61 4.97 -25.76
C LEU A 232 -14.75 5.00 -24.72
N PRO A 233 -15.84 5.76 -24.95
CA PRO A 233 -16.98 5.81 -24.04
C PRO A 233 -17.63 4.43 -23.90
N ALA A 234 -17.43 3.80 -22.75
CA ALA A 234 -17.96 2.47 -22.45
C ALA A 234 -18.93 2.53 -21.26
N VAL A 235 -20.09 1.91 -21.42
CA VAL A 235 -21.09 1.73 -20.35
C VAL A 235 -21.04 0.29 -19.87
N LYS A 236 -20.96 0.11 -18.56
CA LYS A 236 -20.99 -1.22 -17.94
C LYS A 236 -22.43 -1.75 -17.96
N LEU A 237 -22.64 -2.87 -18.63
CA LEU A 237 -23.91 -3.60 -18.67
C LEU A 237 -23.65 -5.01 -18.11
N GLY A 238 -23.94 -5.21 -16.83
CA GLY A 238 -23.58 -6.43 -16.10
C GLY A 238 -22.06 -6.57 -15.94
N ASN A 239 -21.49 -7.67 -16.45
CA ASN A 239 -20.04 -7.94 -16.42
C ASN A 239 -19.28 -7.49 -17.69
N ILE A 240 -19.97 -6.88 -18.65
CA ILE A 240 -19.41 -6.47 -19.93
C ILE A 240 -19.40 -4.94 -20.01
N TYR A 241 -18.34 -4.37 -20.55
CA TYR A 241 -18.26 -2.95 -20.90
C TYR A 241 -18.57 -2.79 -22.38
N ASN A 242 -19.71 -2.17 -22.70
CA ASN A 242 -20.13 -1.93 -24.06
C ASN A 242 -19.78 -0.50 -24.48
N VAL A 243 -19.02 -0.37 -25.56
CA VAL A 243 -18.83 0.91 -26.24
C VAL A 243 -20.17 1.24 -26.91
N THR A 244 -20.86 2.25 -26.39
CA THR A 244 -22.27 2.54 -26.72
C THR A 244 -22.46 3.04 -28.17
N SER A 245 -23.71 3.37 -28.53
CA SER A 245 -24.12 3.99 -29.80
C SER A 245 -23.46 5.33 -30.13
N GLN A 246 -22.56 5.84 -29.29
CA GLN A 246 -21.79 7.06 -29.53
C GLN A 246 -20.62 6.85 -30.50
N ILE A 247 -20.21 5.60 -30.75
CA ILE A 247 -19.19 5.28 -31.77
C ILE A 247 -19.86 4.60 -32.95
N ASN A 248 -19.79 5.25 -34.11
CA ASN A 248 -20.23 4.67 -35.36
C ASN A 248 -19.14 3.74 -35.91
N PHE A 249 -19.26 2.44 -35.64
CA PHE A 249 -18.41 1.42 -36.25
C PHE A 249 -18.82 1.06 -37.69
N ASN A 250 -19.92 1.64 -38.22
CA ASN A 250 -20.41 1.36 -39.57
C ASN A 250 -19.68 2.15 -40.65
N SER A 251 -18.75 3.06 -40.29
CA SER A 251 -17.85 3.64 -41.28
C SER A 251 -16.75 2.64 -41.58
N ASN A 252 -16.86 1.96 -42.72
CA ASN A 252 -15.76 1.17 -43.25
C ASN A 252 -14.52 2.07 -43.40
N PRO A 253 -13.35 1.67 -42.86
CA PRO A 253 -12.14 2.45 -43.01
C PRO A 253 -11.76 2.50 -44.49
N LYS A 254 -11.79 3.70 -45.09
CA LYS A 254 -11.35 3.93 -46.47
C LYS A 254 -9.83 4.07 -46.52
N ILE A 255 -9.18 3.36 -47.44
CA ILE A 255 -7.76 3.56 -47.73
C ILE A 255 -7.69 4.41 -49.00
N ALA A 256 -7.10 5.61 -48.90
CA ALA A 256 -7.02 6.58 -50.00
C ALA A 256 -8.40 6.91 -50.65
N GLY A 257 -9.46 6.95 -49.85
CA GLY A 257 -10.82 7.29 -50.31
C GLY A 257 -11.60 6.14 -50.95
N ILE A 258 -11.01 4.94 -51.04
CA ILE A 258 -11.61 3.75 -51.63
C ILE A 258 -12.01 2.77 -50.51
N GLU A 259 -13.21 2.20 -50.65
CA GLU A 259 -13.66 1.08 -49.82
C GLU A 259 -12.73 -0.13 -50.04
N PRO A 260 -12.07 -0.68 -49.00
CA PRO A 260 -11.19 -1.81 -49.18
C PRO A 260 -11.99 -3.00 -49.73
N ILE A 261 -11.44 -3.65 -50.76
CA ILE A 261 -11.97 -4.91 -51.24
C ILE A 261 -11.46 -6.01 -50.31
N TYR A 262 -12.37 -6.73 -49.68
CA TYR A 262 -12.07 -7.85 -48.78
C TYR A 262 -12.87 -9.09 -49.18
N ILE A 263 -12.42 -10.26 -48.73
CA ILE A 263 -13.09 -11.53 -49.00
C ILE A 263 -14.32 -11.64 -48.09
N VAL A 264 -15.49 -11.84 -48.69
CA VAL A 264 -16.77 -12.03 -47.97
C VAL A 264 -17.17 -13.50 -47.89
N GLU A 265 -16.65 -14.32 -48.81
CA GLU A 265 -16.89 -15.76 -48.86
C GLU A 265 -15.65 -16.45 -49.43
N SER A 266 -15.23 -17.56 -48.82
CA SER A 266 -14.15 -18.39 -49.35
C SER A 266 -14.42 -19.86 -49.13
N TYR A 267 -13.85 -20.67 -50.00
CA TYR A 267 -13.92 -22.13 -49.94
C TYR A 267 -12.61 -22.74 -50.40
N ILE A 268 -12.20 -23.83 -49.76
CA ILE A 268 -11.04 -24.62 -50.15
C ILE A 268 -11.31 -26.10 -49.90
N ASN A 269 -11.00 -26.94 -50.89
CA ASN A 269 -11.02 -28.39 -50.78
C ASN A 269 -9.95 -28.99 -51.70
N GLY A 270 -8.82 -29.40 -51.11
CA GLY A 270 -7.64 -29.79 -51.87
C GLY A 270 -7.15 -28.64 -52.77
N ASP A 271 -6.95 -28.93 -54.06
CA ASP A 271 -6.52 -27.93 -55.04
C ASP A 271 -7.66 -27.06 -55.61
N SER A 272 -8.91 -27.29 -55.19
CA SER A 272 -10.07 -26.55 -55.66
C SER A 272 -10.48 -25.48 -54.64
N TRP A 273 -10.60 -24.22 -55.08
CA TRP A 273 -10.93 -23.10 -54.19
C TRP A 273 -11.66 -21.97 -54.92
N TYR A 274 -12.38 -21.14 -54.15
CA TYR A 274 -12.89 -19.86 -54.63
C TYR A 274 -12.88 -18.79 -53.54
N ASN A 275 -12.80 -17.53 -53.97
CA ASN A 275 -12.99 -16.34 -53.15
C ASN A 275 -14.03 -15.42 -53.82
N VAL A 276 -15.00 -14.95 -53.03
CA VAL A 276 -15.92 -13.87 -53.41
C VAL A 276 -15.51 -12.63 -52.64
N TYR A 277 -15.32 -11.54 -53.38
CA TYR A 277 -14.90 -10.26 -52.85
C TYR A 277 -16.09 -9.34 -52.58
N SER A 278 -15.92 -8.36 -51.69
CA SER A 278 -16.97 -7.41 -51.28
C SER A 278 -17.57 -6.58 -52.42
N ASN A 279 -16.81 -6.39 -53.51
CA ASN A 279 -17.29 -5.75 -54.75
C ASN A 279 -18.04 -6.73 -55.68
N GLY A 280 -18.19 -7.98 -55.29
CA GLY A 280 -18.83 -9.03 -56.07
C GLY A 280 -17.94 -9.74 -57.09
N PHE A 281 -16.65 -9.41 -57.17
CA PHE A 281 -15.67 -10.14 -57.99
C PHE A 281 -15.48 -11.56 -57.44
N ILE A 282 -15.27 -12.52 -58.33
CA ILE A 282 -15.09 -13.92 -58.02
C ILE A 282 -13.78 -14.38 -58.67
N GLU A 283 -12.93 -15.00 -57.86
CA GLU A 283 -11.77 -15.74 -58.32
C GLU A 283 -11.90 -17.19 -57.87
N GLN A 284 -11.68 -18.13 -58.77
CA GLN A 284 -11.78 -19.56 -58.46
C GLN A 284 -10.82 -20.38 -59.31
N SER A 285 -10.43 -21.53 -58.79
CA SER A 285 -9.47 -22.40 -59.46
C SER A 285 -9.70 -23.86 -59.07
N GLY A 286 -9.23 -24.75 -59.93
CA GLY A 286 -9.21 -26.17 -59.69
C GLY A 286 -8.21 -26.87 -60.61
N VAL A 287 -8.09 -28.18 -60.43
CA VAL A 287 -7.16 -29.02 -61.18
C VAL A 287 -7.94 -30.11 -61.90
N ILE A 288 -7.60 -30.37 -63.16
CA ILE A 288 -8.24 -31.40 -63.98
C ILE A 288 -7.24 -32.03 -64.96
N SER A 289 -7.46 -33.31 -65.27
CA SER A 289 -6.73 -34.01 -66.34
C SER A 289 -7.44 -33.80 -67.67
N VAL A 290 -6.71 -33.30 -68.68
CA VAL A 290 -7.21 -33.15 -70.05
C VAL A 290 -6.46 -34.10 -70.96
N ASN A 291 -7.20 -35.01 -71.62
CA ASN A 291 -6.63 -35.97 -72.57
C ASN A 291 -6.73 -35.44 -74.01
N THR A 292 -5.59 -35.24 -74.67
CA THR A 292 -5.51 -34.93 -76.10
C THR A 292 -4.90 -36.13 -76.81
N ASP A 293 -5.71 -37.14 -77.06
CA ASP A 293 -5.30 -38.47 -77.52
C ASP A 293 -5.06 -38.57 -79.03
N VAL A 294 -5.61 -37.64 -79.82
CA VAL A 294 -5.48 -37.60 -81.28
C VAL A 294 -4.69 -36.37 -81.72
N ILE A 295 -3.72 -36.57 -82.61
CA ILE A 295 -2.96 -35.48 -83.24
C ILE A 295 -3.81 -34.77 -84.29
N GLN A 296 -3.60 -33.46 -84.47
CA GLN A 296 -4.28 -32.64 -85.48
C GLN A 296 -5.82 -32.61 -85.36
N GLU A 297 -6.36 -32.93 -84.19
CA GLU A 297 -7.78 -32.85 -83.89
C GLU A 297 -8.00 -32.06 -82.59
N ALA A 298 -8.90 -31.09 -82.61
CA ALA A 298 -9.25 -30.33 -81.42
C ALA A 298 -10.19 -31.16 -80.53
N LYS A 299 -9.80 -31.38 -79.27
CA LYS A 299 -10.65 -31.98 -78.24
C LYS A 299 -11.23 -30.89 -77.37
N TRP A 300 -12.43 -31.12 -76.84
CA TRP A 300 -13.09 -30.19 -75.92
C TRP A 300 -13.34 -30.87 -74.57
N THR A 301 -13.30 -30.08 -73.51
CA THR A 301 -13.62 -30.50 -72.14
C THR A 301 -14.42 -29.41 -71.46
N ALA A 302 -15.60 -29.73 -70.95
CA ALA A 302 -16.39 -28.80 -70.14
C ALA A 302 -15.91 -28.86 -68.68
N ILE A 303 -15.61 -27.69 -68.10
CA ILE A 303 -15.14 -27.55 -66.73
C ILE A 303 -16.22 -26.81 -65.93
N ASN A 304 -16.74 -27.47 -64.89
CA ASN A 304 -17.71 -26.87 -63.98
C ASN A 304 -17.00 -25.97 -62.96
N LEU A 305 -17.57 -24.80 -62.75
CA LEU A 305 -17.13 -23.82 -61.76
C LEU A 305 -17.62 -24.22 -60.36
N LEU A 306 -16.83 -23.90 -59.34
CA LEU A 306 -17.18 -24.14 -57.94
C LEU A 306 -18.22 -23.15 -57.45
N LYS A 307 -18.15 -21.91 -57.96
CA LYS A 307 -19.10 -20.83 -57.70
C LYS A 307 -19.62 -20.31 -59.03
N PRO A 308 -20.95 -20.20 -59.22
CA PRO A 308 -21.50 -19.56 -60.40
C PRO A 308 -21.02 -18.11 -60.54
N MET A 309 -20.58 -17.73 -61.74
CA MET A 309 -20.28 -16.34 -62.09
C MET A 309 -21.59 -15.59 -62.32
N LYS A 310 -21.59 -14.26 -62.14
CA LYS A 310 -22.74 -13.39 -62.42
C LYS A 310 -22.80 -12.96 -63.89
N THR A 311 -21.70 -13.09 -64.61
CA THR A 311 -21.54 -12.71 -66.01
C THR A 311 -20.87 -13.84 -66.80
N ASN A 312 -21.11 -13.91 -68.11
CA ASN A 312 -20.42 -14.86 -68.99
C ASN A 312 -19.06 -14.33 -69.48
N ASN A 313 -18.68 -13.10 -69.13
CA ASN A 313 -17.43 -12.47 -69.58
C ASN A 313 -16.38 -12.49 -68.46
N TYR A 314 -15.82 -13.67 -68.20
CA TYR A 314 -14.74 -13.85 -67.25
C TYR A 314 -13.48 -14.36 -67.94
N GLY A 315 -12.33 -14.01 -67.37
CA GLY A 315 -11.04 -14.48 -67.84
C GLY A 315 -10.82 -15.93 -67.42
N VAL A 316 -10.28 -16.74 -68.34
CA VAL A 316 -9.85 -18.12 -68.09
C VAL A 316 -8.35 -18.21 -68.31
N GLY A 317 -7.62 -18.65 -67.30
CA GLY A 317 -6.19 -18.99 -67.37
C GLY A 317 -5.99 -20.49 -67.18
N VAL A 318 -5.01 -21.06 -67.88
CA VAL A 318 -4.61 -22.46 -67.75
C VAL A 318 -3.11 -22.55 -67.62
N ASP A 319 -2.65 -23.26 -66.58
CA ASP A 319 -1.25 -23.44 -66.25
C ASP A 319 -0.93 -24.92 -65.99
N LEU A 320 0.34 -25.29 -66.12
CA LEU A 320 0.81 -26.63 -65.75
C LEU A 320 0.67 -26.81 -64.23
N TYR A 321 -0.02 -27.87 -63.80
CA TYR A 321 -0.13 -28.16 -62.37
C TYR A 321 1.01 -29.06 -61.85
N ALA A 322 1.34 -30.14 -62.56
CA ALA A 322 2.40 -31.07 -62.16
C ALA A 322 3.24 -31.53 -63.35
N ARG A 323 4.51 -31.89 -63.10
CA ARG A 323 5.41 -32.43 -64.14
C ARG A 323 4.89 -33.79 -64.61
N GLY A 324 4.41 -33.84 -65.85
CA GLY A 324 3.91 -35.05 -66.51
C GLY A 324 3.10 -34.70 -67.75
N GLY A 325 3.04 -35.60 -68.73
CA GLY A 325 2.31 -35.37 -69.97
C GLY A 325 3.04 -34.48 -70.99
N PRO A 326 2.44 -34.29 -72.18
CA PRO A 326 3.03 -33.53 -73.28
C PRO A 326 2.83 -32.00 -73.14
N TRP A 327 3.09 -31.44 -71.95
CA TRP A 327 2.96 -30.00 -71.74
C TRP A 327 3.92 -29.22 -72.63
N GLY A 328 3.48 -28.07 -73.16
CA GLY A 328 4.22 -27.29 -74.15
C GLY A 328 4.06 -27.78 -75.60
N TRP A 329 3.64 -29.03 -75.82
CA TRP A 329 3.20 -29.52 -77.13
C TRP A 329 1.70 -29.34 -77.34
N VAL A 330 0.91 -29.54 -76.28
CA VAL A 330 -0.54 -29.29 -76.30
C VAL A 330 -0.82 -27.81 -76.12
N LYS A 331 -1.55 -27.24 -77.08
CA LYS A 331 -2.07 -25.87 -77.06
C LYS A 331 -3.47 -25.89 -76.45
N PHE A 332 -3.76 -24.92 -75.58
CA PHE A 332 -5.06 -24.77 -74.93
C PHE A 332 -5.71 -23.46 -75.34
N ALA A 333 -7.03 -23.47 -75.53
CA ALA A 333 -7.82 -22.28 -75.81
C ALA A 333 -9.17 -22.34 -75.09
N CYS A 334 -9.60 -21.20 -74.54
CA CYS A 334 -10.96 -21.08 -74.02
C CYS A 334 -11.96 -21.01 -75.18
N GLY A 335 -13.03 -21.79 -75.09
CA GLY A 335 -14.17 -21.78 -76.00
C GLY A 335 -15.29 -20.89 -75.46
N SER A 336 -16.48 -21.46 -75.29
CA SER A 336 -17.62 -20.77 -74.69
C SER A 336 -17.53 -20.72 -73.17
N THR A 337 -18.06 -19.64 -72.60
CA THR A 337 -18.16 -19.38 -71.15
C THR A 337 -19.64 -19.20 -70.78
N ASP A 338 -20.05 -19.86 -69.70
CA ASP A 338 -21.40 -19.82 -69.12
C ASP A 338 -21.31 -19.56 -67.61
N PHE A 339 -22.43 -19.22 -66.97
CA PHE A 339 -22.43 -18.91 -65.53
C PHE A 339 -21.85 -20.01 -64.64
N ASN A 340 -21.96 -21.28 -65.04
CA ASN A 340 -21.56 -22.43 -64.22
C ASN A 340 -20.37 -23.20 -64.79
N SER A 341 -19.90 -22.88 -65.99
CA SER A 341 -18.91 -23.71 -66.69
C SER A 341 -18.25 -22.98 -67.84
N PHE A 342 -17.07 -23.43 -68.24
CA PHE A 342 -16.48 -23.04 -69.53
C PHE A 342 -16.02 -24.28 -70.32
N VAL A 343 -15.91 -24.12 -71.63
CA VAL A 343 -15.33 -25.13 -72.51
C VAL A 343 -13.86 -24.84 -72.73
N LEU A 344 -13.02 -25.83 -72.50
CA LEU A 344 -11.59 -25.78 -72.82
C LEU A 344 -11.31 -26.66 -74.03
N PHE A 345 -10.68 -26.07 -75.05
CA PHE A 345 -10.15 -26.81 -76.19
C PHE A 345 -8.68 -27.16 -75.97
N SER A 346 -8.29 -28.34 -76.41
CA SER A 346 -6.91 -28.80 -76.44
C SER A 346 -6.56 -29.38 -77.82
N TYR A 347 -5.35 -29.11 -78.28
CA TYR A 347 -4.87 -29.49 -79.62
C TYR A 347 -3.36 -29.74 -79.61
N THR A 348 -2.89 -30.73 -80.36
CA THR A 348 -1.45 -31.04 -80.52
C THR A 348 -1.15 -31.48 -81.94
N ASP A 349 -0.02 -31.02 -82.47
CA ASP A 349 0.41 -31.34 -83.83
C ASP A 349 1.16 -32.69 -83.90
N ILE A 350 1.84 -33.09 -82.82
CA ILE A 350 2.88 -34.14 -82.85
C ILE A 350 2.82 -35.07 -81.63
N ASN A 351 2.51 -34.58 -80.44
CA ASN A 351 2.66 -35.34 -79.19
C ASN A 351 1.33 -35.41 -78.41
N PRO A 352 0.53 -36.47 -78.57
CA PRO A 352 -0.71 -36.67 -77.85
C PRO A 352 -0.47 -37.18 -76.42
N GLY A 353 -1.45 -36.97 -75.54
CA GLY A 353 -1.41 -37.47 -74.18
C GLY A 353 -2.24 -36.66 -73.19
N ILE A 354 -2.14 -37.07 -71.92
CA ILE A 354 -2.87 -36.48 -70.80
C ILE A 354 -2.00 -35.41 -70.13
N ASN A 355 -2.53 -34.21 -69.97
CA ASN A 355 -1.93 -33.15 -69.15
C ASN A 355 -2.78 -32.91 -67.90
N LEU A 356 -2.12 -32.84 -66.74
CA LEU A 356 -2.73 -32.39 -65.50
C LEU A 356 -2.56 -30.87 -65.39
N ILE A 357 -3.65 -30.14 -65.53
CA ILE A 357 -3.65 -28.68 -65.63
C ILE A 357 -4.35 -28.04 -64.43
N ARG A 358 -3.95 -26.82 -64.09
CA ARG A 358 -4.71 -25.93 -63.21
C ARG A 358 -5.44 -24.92 -64.08
N TRP A 359 -6.72 -24.75 -63.84
CA TRP A 359 -7.50 -23.65 -64.43
C TRP A 359 -7.76 -22.58 -63.38
N THR A 360 -7.78 -21.31 -63.80
CA THR A 360 -8.13 -20.17 -62.94
C THR A 360 -9.14 -19.29 -63.67
N VAL A 361 -10.24 -18.98 -63.02
CA VAL A 361 -11.31 -18.11 -63.54
C VAL A 361 -11.42 -16.85 -62.68
N ARG A 362 -11.52 -15.70 -63.34
CA ARG A 362 -11.57 -14.37 -62.72
C ARG A 362 -12.60 -13.49 -63.41
N GLY A 363 -13.57 -12.97 -62.67
CA GLY A 363 -14.63 -12.13 -63.22
C GLY A 363 -15.71 -11.80 -62.21
N TYR A 364 -16.90 -11.44 -62.68
CA TYR A 364 -18.06 -11.14 -61.83
C TYR A 364 -19.12 -12.20 -61.99
#